data_AF-A0A0N4UD93-F1
#
_entry.id   AF-A0A0N4UD93-F1
#
_cell.length_a   1.000
_cell.length_b   1.000
_cell.length_c   1.000
_cell.angle_alpha   90.00
_cell.angle_beta   90.00
_cell.angle_gamma   90.00
#
_symmetry.space_group_name_H-M   'P 1'
#
loop_
_entity.id
_entity.type
_entity.pdbx_description
1 polymer ?
#
loop_
_entity_poly.entity_id
_entity_poly.type
_entity_poly.pdbx_seq_one_letter_code
_entity_poly.pdbx_strand_id
1 'polypeptide(L)'
;MFPNQARFRPELGCADQIFTFKKDVKEEEHCFKYLQPTVTCFIDFAASFDSIDRKALWKVMECDGVPEMIIRLIKAFYEHTSAQVCKYGKLTETPLK
;
A
#
# COMPACT_ATOMS: atom_id res chain seq x y z
N MET A 1 -0.22 10.13 -10.47
CA MET A 1 -0.44 8.79 -9.87
C MET A 1 -0.39 7.73 -10.96
N PHE A 2 0.32 6.62 -10.74
CA PHE A 2 0.66 5.67 -11.80
C PHE A 2 -0.54 4.86 -12.32
N PRO A 3 -0.55 4.49 -13.62
CA PRO A 3 -1.67 3.79 -14.24
C PRO A 3 -1.88 2.35 -13.75
N ASN A 4 -0.84 1.71 -13.22
CA ASN A 4 -0.89 0.32 -12.74
C ASN A 4 -1.29 0.17 -11.26
N GLN A 5 -1.54 1.27 -10.54
CA GLN A 5 -1.97 1.23 -9.14
C GLN A 5 -3.50 1.12 -9.05
N ALA A 6 -4.02 -0.01 -8.56
CA ALA A 6 -5.47 -0.14 -8.28
C ALA A 6 -5.89 0.14 -6.85
N ARG A 7 -5.04 -0.16 -5.86
CA ARG A 7 -5.45 -0.01 -4.46
C ARG A 7 -5.65 1.49 -4.14
N PHE A 8 -6.75 1.81 -3.45
CA PHE A 8 -7.20 3.17 -3.12
C PHE A 8 -7.58 4.03 -4.34
N ARG A 9 -8.02 3.41 -5.43
CA ARG A 9 -8.64 4.12 -6.57
C ARG A 9 -10.15 3.81 -6.61
N PRO A 10 -10.99 4.78 -6.95
CA PRO A 10 -12.36 4.49 -7.34
C PRO A 10 -12.36 3.48 -8.50
N GLU A 11 -13.34 2.58 -8.50
CA GLU A 11 -13.61 1.65 -9.62
C GLU A 11 -12.54 0.59 -9.92
N LEU A 12 -11.42 0.56 -9.17
CA LEU A 12 -10.40 -0.48 -9.32
C LEU A 12 -10.31 -1.34 -8.05
N GLY A 13 -10.68 -2.61 -8.19
CA GLY A 13 -10.66 -3.59 -7.12
C GLY A 13 -9.48 -4.56 -7.18
N CYS A 14 -9.35 -5.37 -6.13
CA CYS A 14 -8.36 -6.47 -6.13
C CYS A 14 -8.62 -7.48 -7.26
N ALA A 15 -9.89 -7.68 -7.66
CA ALA A 15 -10.24 -8.59 -8.73
C ALA A 15 -9.67 -8.15 -10.09
N ASP A 16 -9.74 -6.85 -10.39
CA ASP A 16 -9.21 -6.27 -11.63
C ASP A 16 -7.69 -6.40 -11.69
N GLN A 17 -7.01 -6.21 -10.55
CA GLN A 17 -5.57 -6.39 -10.43
C GLN A 17 -5.14 -7.85 -10.68
N ILE A 18 -5.89 -8.81 -10.14
CA ILE A 18 -5.65 -10.25 -10.34
C ILE A 18 -5.92 -10.65 -11.80
N PHE A 19 -6.97 -10.10 -12.41
CA PHE A 19 -7.29 -10.35 -13.81
C PHE A 19 -6.17 -9.85 -14.73
N THR A 20 -5.74 -8.60 -14.54
CA THR A 20 -4.62 -8.00 -15.29
C THR A 20 -3.35 -8.83 -15.13
N PHE A 21 -2.97 -9.14 -13.89
CA PHE A 21 -1.80 -9.97 -13.61
C PHE A 21 -1.86 -11.35 -14.28
N LYS A 22 -3.04 -12.00 -14.27
CA LYS A 22 -3.23 -13.29 -14.96
C LYS A 22 -3.08 -13.16 -16.47
N LYS A 23 -3.61 -12.10 -17.07
CA LYS A 23 -3.46 -11.81 -18.50
C LYS A 23 -1.99 -11.58 -18.86
N ASP A 24 -1.26 -10.80 -18.06
CA ASP A 24 0.16 -10.54 -18.28
C ASP A 24 1.01 -11.80 -18.15
N VAL A 25 0.72 -12.67 -17.17
CA VAL A 25 1.47 -13.91 -16.95
C VAL A 25 1.09 -15.02 -17.94
N LYS A 26 -0.18 -15.15 -18.32
CA LYS A 26 -0.67 -16.26 -19.16
C LYS A 26 -0.79 -15.93 -20.65
N GLU A 27 -1.15 -14.71 -21.01
CA GLU A 27 -1.77 -14.41 -22.31
C GLU A 27 -0.92 -13.53 -23.23
N GLU A 28 -0.13 -12.59 -22.70
CA GLU A 28 0.62 -11.63 -23.54
C GLU A 28 2.08 -12.02 -23.81
N GLU A 29 2.26 -13.08 -24.60
CA GLU A 29 3.42 -13.22 -25.49
C GLU A 29 4.72 -13.81 -24.93
N HIS A 30 5.12 -13.68 -23.65
CA HIS A 30 6.49 -14.12 -23.29
C HIS A 30 6.72 -15.64 -23.20
N CYS A 31 5.96 -16.36 -22.36
CA CYS A 31 6.14 -17.81 -22.19
C CYS A 31 5.67 -18.62 -23.41
N PHE A 32 4.48 -18.31 -23.94
CA PHE A 32 3.87 -19.12 -24.99
C PHE A 32 4.40 -18.79 -26.41
N LYS A 33 4.74 -17.52 -26.68
CA LYS A 33 5.22 -17.08 -27.99
C LYS A 33 6.74 -17.24 -28.14
N TYR A 34 7.50 -17.05 -27.04
CA TYR A 34 8.98 -17.10 -27.07
C TYR A 34 9.59 -18.25 -26.23
N LEU A 35 8.78 -19.14 -25.64
CA LEU A 35 9.27 -20.27 -24.82
C LEU A 35 10.18 -19.85 -23.66
N GLN A 36 10.09 -18.59 -23.21
CA GLN A 36 10.95 -18.08 -22.15
C GLN A 36 10.25 -18.16 -20.79
N PRO A 37 10.90 -18.68 -19.74
CA PRO A 37 10.30 -18.74 -18.42
C PRO A 37 10.10 -17.33 -17.83
N THR A 38 8.86 -17.02 -17.44
CA THR A 38 8.52 -15.79 -16.70
C THR A 38 8.76 -15.98 -15.21
N VAL A 39 9.49 -15.05 -14.59
CA VAL A 39 9.70 -14.98 -13.14
C VAL A 39 8.90 -13.80 -12.59
N THR A 40 8.09 -14.03 -11.56
CA THR A 40 7.36 -12.98 -10.85
C THR A 40 7.84 -12.88 -9.41
N CYS A 41 8.14 -11.65 -8.96
CA CYS A 41 8.47 -11.36 -7.57
C CYS A 41 7.29 -10.66 -6.89
N PHE A 42 6.81 -11.23 -5.79
CA PHE A 42 5.83 -10.59 -4.92
C PHE A 42 6.56 -9.91 -3.77
N ILE A 43 6.53 -8.58 -3.75
CA ILE A 43 7.13 -7.76 -2.69
C ILE A 43 5.99 -7.22 -1.84
N ASP A 44 6.03 -7.51 -0.54
CA ASP A 44 5.11 -6.94 0.43
C ASP A 44 5.90 -6.21 1.53
N PHE A 45 5.33 -5.12 2.02
CA PHE A 45 5.94 -4.32 3.08
C PHE A 45 5.31 -4.67 4.42
N ALA A 46 6.14 -5.16 5.35
CA ALA A 46 5.70 -5.37 6.73
C ALA A 46 5.25 -4.04 7.33
N ALA A 47 3.99 -3.97 7.77
CA ALA A 47 3.40 -2.80 8.42
C ALA A 47 3.70 -1.49 7.64
N SER A 48 3.27 -1.43 6.38
CA SER A 48 3.58 -0.32 5.46
C SER A 48 3.29 1.09 6.01
N PHE A 49 2.27 1.25 6.85
CA PHE A 49 1.99 2.53 7.49
C PHE A 49 2.88 2.82 8.68
N ASP A 50 3.34 1.82 9.42
CA ASP A 50 4.10 2.00 10.67
C ASP A 50 5.62 2.10 10.41
N SER A 51 6.09 1.51 9.31
CA SER A 51 7.50 1.47 8.92
C SER A 51 7.98 2.65 8.06
N ILE A 52 7.08 3.50 7.57
CA ILE A 52 7.44 4.65 6.73
C ILE A 52 8.16 5.73 7.56
N ASP A 53 9.24 6.28 7.01
CA ASP A 53 9.86 7.50 7.55
C ASP A 53 8.87 8.67 7.44
N ARG A 54 8.38 9.12 8.60
CA ARG A 54 7.43 10.22 8.73
C ARG A 54 7.95 11.51 8.12
N LYS A 55 9.25 11.83 8.28
CA LYS A 55 9.82 13.07 7.73
C LYS A 55 9.77 13.05 6.21
N ALA A 56 10.10 11.92 5.61
CA ALA A 56 10.00 11.72 4.16
C ALA A 56 8.54 11.82 3.70
N LEU A 57 7.60 11.19 4.41
CA LEU A 57 6.17 11.26 4.10
C LEU A 57 5.64 12.69 4.07
N TRP A 58 5.96 13.51 5.08
CA TRP A 58 5.51 14.91 5.12
C TRP A 58 6.05 15.71 3.94
N LYS A 59 7.32 15.51 3.59
CA LYS A 59 7.95 16.19 2.46
C LYS A 59 7.30 15.80 1.13
N VAL A 60 6.97 14.52 0.94
CA VAL A 60 6.25 14.06 -0.26
C VAL A 60 4.87 14.70 -0.36
N MET A 61 4.11 14.78 0.75
CA MET A 61 2.79 15.41 0.75
C MET A 61 2.86 16.90 0.43
N GLU A 62 3.87 17.60 0.94
CA GLU A 62 4.12 19.02 0.60
C GLU A 62 4.45 19.17 -0.89
N CYS A 63 5.29 18.30 -1.46
CA CYS A 63 5.62 18.30 -2.88
C CYS A 63 4.43 17.97 -3.79
N ASP A 64 3.54 17.06 -3.36
CA ASP A 64 2.32 16.70 -4.08
C ASP A 64 1.22 17.77 -3.97
N GLY A 65 1.47 18.86 -3.24
CA GLY A 65 0.54 20.00 -3.12
C GLY A 65 -0.61 19.77 -2.13
N VAL A 66 -0.47 18.82 -1.21
CA VAL A 66 -1.46 18.61 -0.15
C VAL A 66 -1.49 19.85 0.75
N PRO A 67 -2.67 20.44 1.04
CA PRO A 67 -2.78 21.62 1.88
C PRO A 67 -2.16 21.40 3.26
N GLU A 68 -1.40 22.39 3.74
CA GLU A 68 -0.67 22.32 5.01
C GLU A 68 -1.57 21.95 6.20
N MET A 69 -2.82 22.43 6.20
CA MET A 69 -3.82 22.08 7.22
C MET A 69 -4.07 20.56 7.30
N ILE A 70 -4.17 19.88 6.15
CA ILE A 70 -4.38 18.43 6.10
C ILE A 70 -3.12 17.72 6.60
N ILE A 71 -1.93 18.18 6.19
CA ILE A 71 -0.66 17.60 6.66
C ILE A 71 -0.53 17.73 8.18
N ARG A 72 -0.87 18.88 8.76
CA ARG A 72 -0.88 19.09 10.22
C ARG A 72 -1.85 18.14 10.93
N LEU A 73 -3.05 17.96 10.38
CA LEU A 73 -4.04 17.03 10.95
C LEU A 73 -3.53 15.59 10.93
N ILE A 74 -2.91 15.15 9.82
CA ILE A 74 -2.35 13.81 9.69
C ILE A 74 -1.17 13.62 10.66
N LYS A 75 -0.27 14.60 10.78
CA LYS A 75 0.81 14.59 11.80
C LYS A 75 0.25 14.40 13.21
N ALA A 76 -0.80 15.14 13.56
CA ALA A 76 -1.45 15.01 14.87
C ALA A 76 -2.06 13.62 15.12
N PHE A 77 -2.61 12.97 14.08
CA PHE A 77 -3.04 11.57 14.19
C PHE A 77 -1.89 10.65 14.55
N TYR A 78 -0.70 10.82 13.97
CA TYR A 78 0.45 9.94 14.25
C TYR A 78 1.20 10.20 15.56
N GLU A 79 1.13 11.40 16.14
CA GLU A 79 1.90 11.73 17.35
C GLU A 79 1.25 11.25 18.65
N HIS A 80 -0.07 11.08 18.67
CA HIS A 80 -0.83 10.86 19.91
C HIS A 80 -1.90 9.77 19.81
N THR A 81 -1.81 8.87 18.83
CA THR A 81 -2.68 7.69 18.79
C THR A 81 -1.95 6.45 19.30
N SER A 82 -2.71 5.61 20.00
CA SER A 82 -2.30 4.30 20.45
C SER A 82 -3.45 3.35 20.13
N ALA A 83 -3.21 2.28 19.41
CA ALA A 83 -4.25 1.31 19.07
C ALA A 83 -4.04 0.02 19.86
N GLN A 84 -5.09 -0.53 20.45
CA GLN A 84 -5.05 -1.87 21.07
C GLN A 84 -6.00 -2.79 20.34
N VAL A 85 -5.57 -4.02 20.10
CA VAL A 85 -6.40 -5.03 19.44
C VAL A 85 -6.94 -5.95 20.51
N CYS A 86 -8.26 -6.18 20.50
CA CYS A 86 -8.86 -7.22 21.33
C CYS A 86 -8.76 -8.57 20.61
N LYS A 87 -7.99 -9.50 21.18
CA LYS A 87 -7.86 -10.87 20.68
C LYS A 87 -8.41 -11.83 21.74
N TYR A 88 -9.44 -12.59 21.39
CA TYR A 88 -10.09 -13.56 22.29
C TYR A 88 -10.55 -12.94 23.64
N GLY A 89 -11.06 -11.70 23.60
CA GLY A 89 -11.55 -11.02 24.80
C GLY A 89 -10.48 -10.37 25.67
N LYS A 90 -9.20 -10.40 25.26
CA LYS A 90 -8.11 -9.69 25.94
C LYS A 90 -7.48 -8.65 25.02
N LEU A 91 -7.22 -7.46 25.57
CA LEU A 91 -6.49 -6.39 24.90
C LEU A 91 -4.99 -6.75 24.83
N THR A 92 -4.36 -6.39 23.72
CA THR A 92 -2.89 -6.48 23.60
C THR A 92 -2.20 -5.57 24.61
N GLU A 93 -1.22 -6.11 25.34
CA GLU A 93 -0.52 -5.42 26.44
C GLU A 93 0.19 -4.15 25.98
N THR A 94 0.72 -4.17 24.75
CA THR A 94 1.37 -3.00 24.15
C THR A 94 0.44 -2.39 23.11
N PRO A 95 0.14 -1.09 23.20
CA PRO A 95 -0.53 -0.40 22.11
C PRO A 95 0.36 -0.42 20.86
N LEU A 96 -0.25 -0.73 19.71
CA LEU A 96 0.30 -0.49 18.38
C LEU A 96 0.49 1.03 18.23
N LYS A 97 1.69 1.41 17.81
CA LYS A 97 2.06 2.78 17.41
C LYS A 97 1.88 2.95 15.92
#